data_AF-A0AAQ3JW87-F1
#
_entry.id   AF-A0AAQ3JW87-F1
#
_cell.length_a   1.000
_cell.length_b   1.000
_cell.length_c   1.000
_cell.angle_alpha   90.00
_cell.angle_beta   90.00
_cell.angle_gamma   90.00
#
_symmetry.space_group_name_H-M   'P 1'
#
loop_
_entity.id
_entity.type
_entity.pdbx_description
1 polymer ?
#
loop_
_entity_poly.entity_id
_entity_poly.type
_entity_poly.pdbx_seq_one_letter_code
_entity_poly.pdbx_strand_id
1 'polypeptide(L)'
;MLDKILTWVCYNAASCKPVQNSCYCLLPRDQHTCLQGTTTQAIAMGKNEFLTPKAIANRIKAKGLQKLRWYCQMCQKQCRDENGFKCHCLSESHQRQMQVFGQNPSRIVEGYSEEFERTFLDLVRRSHCFCRVAATIVYNEYINDRHHIHMNSTRWATLTEFVKHLGRAGHCKAEDIP
;
A
#
# COMPACT_ATOMS: atom_id res chain seq x y z
N MET A 1 3.27 21.40 7.40
CA MET A 1 2.61 20.08 7.50
C MET A 1 3.06 19.55 8.85
N LEU A 2 2.22 19.66 9.88
CA LEU A 2 2.61 19.29 11.24
C LEU A 2 2.68 17.77 11.33
N ASP A 3 3.89 17.21 11.37
CA ASP A 3 4.11 15.78 11.58
C ASP A 3 3.80 15.44 13.03
N LYS A 4 2.77 14.60 13.26
CA LYS A 4 2.40 14.13 14.59
C LYS A 4 3.19 12.88 14.95
N ILE A 5 3.80 12.84 16.13
CA ILE A 5 4.39 11.60 16.65
C ILE A 5 3.29 10.76 17.31
N LEU A 6 3.22 9.50 16.88
CA LEU A 6 2.50 8.43 17.55
C LEU A 6 3.43 7.83 18.59
N THR A 7 3.09 8.01 19.87
CA THR A 7 3.66 7.26 20.98
C THR A 7 2.64 6.19 21.36
N TRP A 8 2.97 4.91 21.19
CA TRP A 8 2.02 3.85 21.54
C TRP A 8 1.84 3.74 23.07
N VAL A 9 0.62 3.49 23.55
CA VAL A 9 0.39 3.11 24.96
C VAL A 9 0.38 1.60 25.04
N CYS A 10 1.52 1.03 25.40
CA CYS A 10 1.64 -0.39 25.68
C CYS A 10 0.88 -0.71 26.97
N TYR A 11 -0.42 -1.04 26.88
CA TYR A 11 -1.24 -1.38 28.05
C TYR A 11 -0.99 -2.78 28.62
N ASN A 12 -0.01 -3.55 28.12
CA ASN A 12 0.45 -4.77 28.79
C ASN A 12 1.89 -5.11 28.38
N ALA A 13 2.85 -4.74 29.23
CA ALA A 13 4.27 -5.05 29.08
C ALA A 13 4.64 -6.51 29.42
N ALA A 14 3.66 -7.41 29.62
CA ALA A 14 3.90 -8.73 30.21
C ALA A 14 4.19 -9.86 29.21
N SER A 15 4.03 -9.68 27.89
CA SER A 15 4.01 -10.84 26.96
C SER A 15 4.98 -10.81 25.77
N CYS A 16 5.79 -9.77 25.57
CA CYS A 16 6.62 -9.68 24.36
C CYS A 16 8.11 -9.53 24.68
N LYS A 17 8.87 -10.61 24.43
CA LYS A 17 10.33 -10.62 24.56
C LYS A 17 10.99 -9.74 23.48
N PRO A 18 12.12 -9.08 23.79
CA PRO A 18 12.83 -8.23 22.85
C PRO A 18 13.52 -9.08 21.76
N VAL A 19 13.33 -8.73 20.50
CA VAL A 19 14.20 -9.20 19.41
C VAL A 19 15.36 -8.20 19.30
N GLN A 20 16.50 -8.60 19.85
CA GLN A 20 17.76 -7.88 19.67
C GLN A 20 18.35 -8.17 18.28
N ASN A 21 18.89 -7.11 17.67
CA ASN A 21 19.93 -7.07 16.63
C ASN A 21 19.66 -7.76 15.29
N SER A 22 19.73 -6.98 14.21
CA SER A 22 20.86 -7.08 13.27
C SER A 22 20.74 -6.04 12.14
N CYS A 23 21.58 -5.00 12.21
CA CYS A 23 22.17 -4.37 11.04
C CYS A 23 23.03 -5.40 10.30
N TYR A 24 22.89 -5.54 8.98
CA TYR A 24 24.01 -5.85 8.09
C TYR A 24 23.78 -5.24 6.70
N CYS A 25 24.59 -4.23 6.38
CA CYS A 25 24.96 -3.85 5.03
C CYS A 25 25.93 -4.89 4.47
N LEU A 26 25.63 -5.56 3.36
CA LEU A 26 26.63 -6.24 2.51
C LEU A 26 26.13 -6.27 1.04
N LEU A 27 26.74 -5.42 0.19
CA LEU A 27 27.04 -5.71 -1.22
C LEU A 27 28.49 -6.26 -1.28
N PRO A 28 29.06 -6.62 -2.45
CA PRO A 28 28.63 -7.52 -3.53
C PRO A 28 29.74 -8.56 -3.86
N ARG A 29 29.51 -9.58 -4.73
CA ARG A 29 30.60 -10.25 -5.50
C ARG A 29 30.11 -11.12 -6.67
N ASP A 30 30.80 -10.92 -7.81
CA ASP A 30 31.28 -11.88 -8.82
C ASP A 30 30.28 -12.80 -9.56
N GLN A 31 30.36 -13.11 -10.87
CA GLN A 31 31.31 -12.87 -11.97
C GLN A 31 30.69 -13.43 -13.29
N HIS A 32 31.35 -13.12 -14.42
CA HIS A 32 31.47 -13.88 -15.69
C HIS A 32 30.67 -13.47 -16.94
N THR A 33 31.47 -13.08 -17.93
CA THR A 33 31.23 -12.87 -19.36
C THR A 33 31.13 -14.19 -20.14
N CYS A 34 30.29 -14.27 -21.20
CA CYS A 34 30.67 -14.93 -22.45
C CYS A 34 29.75 -14.58 -23.65
N LEU A 35 30.42 -14.12 -24.70
CA LEU A 35 30.23 -14.08 -26.17
C LEU A 35 28.91 -14.55 -26.87
N GLN A 36 28.53 -13.68 -27.82
CA GLN A 36 28.14 -13.89 -29.24
C GLN A 36 26.93 -14.74 -29.63
N GLY A 37 26.11 -14.16 -30.52
CA GLY A 37 25.15 -14.88 -31.35
C GLY A 37 24.06 -13.98 -31.94
N THR A 38 24.38 -13.22 -33.00
CA THR A 38 23.37 -12.55 -33.83
C THR A 38 22.71 -13.57 -34.73
N THR A 39 21.41 -13.82 -34.56
CA THR A 39 20.59 -14.42 -35.62
C THR A 39 19.24 -13.74 -35.64
N THR A 40 19.04 -12.97 -36.70
CA THR A 40 17.76 -12.41 -37.13
C THR A 40 16.83 -13.57 -37.49
N GLN A 41 15.77 -13.78 -36.72
CA GLN A 41 14.62 -14.56 -37.17
C GLN A 41 13.34 -13.79 -36.87
N ALA A 42 12.57 -13.56 -37.93
CA ALA A 42 11.26 -12.95 -37.90
C ALA A 42 10.30 -13.83 -37.07
N ILE A 43 9.70 -13.26 -36.03
CA ILE A 43 8.66 -13.94 -35.25
C ILE A 43 7.33 -13.25 -35.52
N ALA A 44 6.47 -14.00 -36.21
CA ALA A 44 5.06 -13.75 -36.41
C ALA A 44 4.36 -13.33 -35.11
N MET A 45 3.29 -12.53 -35.21
CA MET A 45 2.45 -12.07 -34.10
C MET A 45 1.75 -13.25 -33.40
N GLY A 46 2.51 -13.97 -32.57
CA GLY A 46 2.06 -15.05 -31.72
C GLY A 46 1.50 -14.51 -30.41
N LYS A 47 0.31 -15.02 -30.09
CA LYS A 47 -0.46 -14.92 -28.84
C LYS A 47 0.42 -14.65 -27.61
N ASN A 48 -0.04 -13.75 -26.74
CA ASN A 48 0.63 -13.27 -25.51
C ASN A 48 1.10 -14.41 -24.58
N GLU A 49 2.23 -15.04 -24.88
CA GLU A 49 2.86 -16.02 -24.00
C GLU A 49 3.56 -15.31 -22.84
N PHE A 50 3.51 -15.94 -21.67
CA PHE A 50 3.94 -15.43 -20.36
C PHE A 50 5.40 -14.94 -20.31
N LEU A 51 6.23 -15.37 -21.28
CA LEU A 51 7.67 -15.09 -21.35
C LEU A 51 8.06 -14.18 -22.52
N THR A 52 7.09 -13.61 -23.26
CA THR A 52 7.44 -12.64 -24.31
C THR A 52 8.13 -11.41 -23.72
N PRO A 53 9.07 -10.77 -24.43
CA PRO A 53 9.70 -9.52 -23.99
C PRO A 53 8.68 -8.44 -23.60
N LYS A 54 7.51 -8.42 -24.27
CA LYS A 54 6.38 -7.54 -23.95
C LYS A 54 5.71 -7.90 -22.62
N ALA A 55 5.47 -9.18 -22.33
CA ALA A 55 4.93 -9.63 -21.05
C ALA A 55 5.90 -9.35 -19.88
N ILE A 56 7.19 -9.60 -20.10
CA ILE A 56 8.26 -9.30 -19.13
C ILE A 56 8.34 -7.79 -18.87
N ALA A 57 8.37 -6.96 -19.92
CA ALA A 57 8.38 -5.51 -19.78
C ALA A 57 7.13 -4.98 -19.06
N ASN A 58 5.95 -5.56 -19.34
CA ASN A 58 4.71 -5.20 -18.63
C ASN A 58 4.76 -5.62 -17.14
N ARG A 59 5.33 -6.78 -16.82
CA ARG A 59 5.50 -7.24 -15.44
C ARG A 59 6.51 -6.36 -14.68
N ILE A 60 7.64 -6.00 -15.29
CA ILE A 60 8.61 -5.08 -14.70
C ILE A 60 7.96 -3.71 -14.43
N LYS A 61 7.18 -3.19 -15.37
CA LYS A 61 6.42 -1.93 -15.19
C LYS A 61 5.32 -2.03 -14.13
N ALA A 62 4.81 -3.23 -13.85
CA ALA A 62 3.83 -3.47 -12.79
C ALA A 62 4.46 -3.61 -11.39
N LYS A 63 5.76 -3.98 -11.30
CA LYS A 63 6.50 -4.19 -10.05
C LYS A 63 6.87 -2.91 -9.30
N GLY A 64 6.93 -1.76 -9.96
CA GLY A 64 7.12 -0.47 -9.28
C GLY A 64 5.87 -0.03 -8.53
N LEU A 65 6.02 0.63 -7.37
CA LEU A 65 4.92 1.30 -6.67
C LEU A 65 4.37 2.39 -7.61
N GLN A 66 3.33 2.05 -8.39
CA GLN A 66 2.69 3.00 -9.29
C GLN A 66 2.00 4.04 -8.42
N LYS A 67 2.04 5.31 -8.84
CA LYS A 67 1.36 6.39 -8.10
C LYS A 67 -0.10 5.97 -7.86
N LEU A 68 -0.52 5.99 -6.60
CA LEU A 68 -1.89 5.62 -6.15
C LEU A 68 -3.00 6.42 -6.83
N ARG A 69 -2.65 7.49 -7.54
CA ARG A 69 -3.54 8.35 -8.32
C ARG A 69 -4.50 7.58 -9.24
N TRP A 70 -4.11 6.41 -9.76
CA TRP A 70 -4.90 5.63 -10.71
C TRP A 70 -5.43 4.30 -10.13
N TYR A 71 -5.65 4.23 -8.82
CA TYR A 71 -6.21 3.06 -8.14
C TYR A 71 -7.71 3.24 -7.87
N CYS A 72 -8.51 2.20 -8.09
CA CYS A 72 -9.94 2.18 -7.71
C CYS A 72 -10.15 1.26 -6.51
N GLN A 73 -10.59 1.82 -5.38
CA GLN A 73 -10.88 1.02 -4.18
C GLN A 73 -12.10 0.11 -4.37
N MET A 74 -13.18 0.60 -5.00
CA MET A 74 -14.42 -0.18 -5.19
C MET A 74 -14.18 -1.45 -6.00
N CYS A 75 -13.25 -1.39 -6.95
CA CYS A 75 -12.91 -2.52 -7.80
C CYS A 75 -11.58 -3.18 -7.42
N GLN A 76 -10.93 -2.70 -6.35
CA GLN A 76 -9.58 -3.10 -5.92
C GLN A 76 -8.59 -3.21 -7.09
N LYS A 77 -8.61 -2.22 -7.99
CA LYS A 77 -7.94 -2.30 -9.29
C LYS A 77 -6.95 -1.15 -9.48
N GLN A 78 -5.68 -1.51 -9.64
CA GLN A 78 -4.64 -0.58 -10.09
C GLN A 78 -4.72 -0.40 -11.61
N CYS A 79 -4.96 0.83 -12.06
CA CYS A 79 -4.82 1.22 -13.46
C CYS A 79 -3.42 1.78 -13.71
N ARG A 80 -2.93 1.60 -14.94
CA ARG A 80 -1.54 1.93 -15.32
C ARG A 80 -1.31 3.42 -15.51
N ASP A 81 -2.32 4.12 -16.02
CA ASP A 81 -2.28 5.53 -16.39
C ASP A 81 -3.68 6.15 -16.32
N GLU A 82 -3.75 7.46 -16.54
CA GLU A 82 -4.98 8.23 -16.52
C GLU A 82 -6.03 7.70 -17.50
N ASN A 83 -5.60 7.33 -18.71
CA ASN A 83 -6.50 6.84 -19.74
C ASN A 83 -7.10 5.48 -19.35
N GLY A 84 -6.26 4.57 -18.84
CA GLY A 84 -6.71 3.29 -18.31
C GLY A 84 -7.69 3.44 -17.14
N PHE A 85 -7.48 4.43 -16.28
CA PHE A 85 -8.41 4.73 -15.19
C PHE A 85 -9.75 5.27 -15.71
N LYS A 86 -9.73 6.19 -16.68
CA LYS A 86 -10.97 6.69 -17.32
C LYS A 86 -11.76 5.56 -17.98
N CYS A 87 -11.11 4.72 -18.78
CA CYS A 87 -11.75 3.55 -19.39
C CYS A 87 -12.29 2.58 -18.33
N HIS A 88 -11.60 2.42 -17.19
CA HIS A 88 -12.09 1.62 -16.08
C HIS A 88 -13.35 2.21 -15.45
N CYS A 89 -13.40 3.51 -15.18
CA CYS A 89 -14.59 4.19 -14.64
C CYS A 89 -15.81 4.09 -15.57
N LEU A 90 -15.59 4.01 -16.89
CA LEU A 90 -16.66 3.83 -17.87
C LEU A 90 -17.10 2.37 -18.04
N SER A 91 -16.36 1.41 -17.50
CA SER A 91 -16.68 -0.02 -17.66
C SER A 91 -17.92 -0.44 -16.88
N GLU A 92 -18.69 -1.37 -17.44
CA GLU A 92 -19.89 -1.91 -16.80
C GLU A 92 -19.61 -2.51 -15.42
N SER A 93 -18.45 -3.17 -15.25
CA SER A 93 -18.03 -3.74 -13.96
C SER A 93 -17.90 -2.66 -12.89
N HIS A 94 -17.30 -1.51 -13.21
CA HIS A 94 -17.19 -0.40 -12.28
C HIS A 94 -18.56 0.21 -11.98
N GLN A 95 -19.39 0.41 -12.99
CA GLN A 95 -20.74 0.97 -12.83
C GLN A 95 -21.62 0.10 -11.92
N ARG A 96 -21.56 -1.24 -12.06
CA ARG A 96 -22.26 -2.17 -11.16
C ARG A 96 -21.77 -2.03 -9.72
N GLN A 97 -20.46 -1.89 -9.48
CA GLN A 97 -19.93 -1.64 -8.13
C GLN A 97 -20.40 -0.31 -7.56
N MET A 98 -20.49 0.74 -8.39
CA MET A 98 -21.03 2.03 -7.96
C MET A 98 -22.53 1.97 -7.62
N GLN A 99 -23.32 1.14 -8.30
CA GLN A 99 -24.72 0.89 -7.94
C GLN A 99 -24.84 0.22 -6.56
N VAL A 100 -23.99 -0.78 -6.28
CA VAL A 100 -23.93 -1.43 -4.95
C VAL A 100 -23.53 -0.43 -3.87
N PHE A 101 -22.52 0.41 -4.14
CA PHE A 101 -22.11 1.47 -3.23
C PHE A 101 -23.25 2.46 -2.95
N GLY A 102 -24.01 2.85 -3.99
CA GLY A 102 -25.14 3.78 -3.86
C GLY A 102 -26.28 3.27 -2.99
N GLN A 103 -26.43 1.95 -2.82
CA GLN A 103 -27.46 1.37 -1.96
C GLN A 103 -27.16 1.58 -0.47
N ASN A 104 -25.88 1.48 -0.06
CA ASN A 104 -25.46 1.53 1.34
C ASN A 104 -24.05 2.14 1.49
N PRO A 105 -23.86 3.44 1.19
CA PRO A 105 -22.54 4.06 1.18
C PRO A 105 -21.88 4.05 2.57
N SER A 106 -22.67 4.31 3.63
CA SER A 106 -22.16 4.35 5.01
C SER A 106 -21.53 3.03 5.43
N ARG A 107 -22.23 1.91 5.19
CA ARG A 107 -21.76 0.57 5.56
C ARG A 107 -20.45 0.21 4.85
N ILE A 108 -20.32 0.59 3.58
CA ILE A 108 -19.12 0.30 2.80
C ILE A 108 -17.93 1.13 3.30
N VAL A 109 -18.13 2.43 3.53
CA VAL A 109 -17.08 3.32 4.08
C VAL A 109 -16.67 2.89 5.49
N GLU A 110 -17.62 2.48 6.33
CA GLU A 110 -17.35 1.94 7.66
C GLU A 110 -16.51 0.67 7.59
N GLY A 111 -16.87 -0.28 6.72
CA GLY A 111 -16.08 -1.50 6.51
C GLY A 111 -14.63 -1.20 6.09
N TYR A 112 -14.42 -0.28 5.14
CA TYR A 112 -13.07 0.14 4.78
C TYR A 112 -12.34 0.84 5.92
N SER A 113 -13.05 1.64 6.72
CA SER A 113 -12.45 2.36 7.85
C SER A 113 -12.00 1.39 8.95
N GLU A 114 -12.82 0.39 9.28
CA GLU A 114 -12.49 -0.64 10.26
C GLU A 114 -11.30 -1.49 9.82
N GLU A 115 -11.28 -1.92 8.55
CA GLU A 115 -10.18 -2.70 8.01
C GLU A 115 -8.88 -1.88 7.91
N PHE A 116 -8.97 -0.61 7.52
CA PHE A 116 -7.83 0.31 7.54
C PHE A 116 -7.27 0.48 8.95
N GLU A 117 -8.11 0.77 9.94
CA GLU A 117 -7.69 0.94 11.33
C GLU A 117 -7.04 -0.33 11.89
N ARG A 118 -7.65 -1.49 11.66
CA ARG A 118 -7.10 -2.79 12.08
C ARG A 118 -5.73 -3.04 11.48
N THR A 119 -5.61 -2.95 10.16
CA THR A 119 -4.35 -3.25 9.44
C THR A 119 -3.26 -2.25 9.77
N PHE A 120 -3.60 -0.96 9.96
CA PHE A 120 -2.66 0.06 10.40
C PHE A 120 -2.16 -0.22 11.83
N LEU A 121 -3.06 -0.53 12.77
CA LEU A 121 -2.67 -0.87 14.14
C LEU A 121 -1.83 -2.16 14.20
N ASP A 122 -2.12 -3.14 13.37
CA ASP A 122 -1.32 -4.38 13.27
C ASP A 122 0.09 -4.11 12.73
N LEU A 123 0.26 -3.12 11.85
CA LEU A 123 1.58 -2.67 11.42
C LEU A 123 2.33 -2.02 12.58
N VAL A 124 1.69 -1.09 13.29
CA VAL A 124 2.27 -0.41 14.46
C VAL A 124 2.69 -1.42 15.53
N ARG A 125 1.84 -2.39 15.84
CA ARG A 125 2.13 -3.43 16.85
C ARG A 125 3.31 -4.31 16.46
N ARG A 126 3.50 -4.62 15.18
CA ARG A 126 4.57 -5.52 14.72
C ARG A 126 5.91 -4.81 14.52
N SER A 127 5.89 -3.60 13.96
CA SER A 127 7.10 -2.87 13.56
C SER A 127 7.53 -1.79 14.57
N HIS A 128 6.62 -1.26 15.40
CA HIS A 128 6.85 -0.05 16.20
C HIS A 128 6.38 -0.14 17.67
N CYS A 129 6.22 -1.35 18.22
CA CYS A 129 5.62 -1.59 19.55
C CYS A 129 6.27 -0.84 20.73
N PHE A 130 7.54 -0.46 20.63
CA PHE A 130 8.29 0.24 21.69
C PHE A 130 8.88 1.57 21.23
N CYS A 131 8.47 2.07 20.06
CA CYS A 131 9.08 3.24 19.44
C CYS A 131 8.11 4.42 19.43
N ARG A 132 8.64 5.62 19.72
CA ARG A 132 7.99 6.88 19.32
C ARG A 132 8.27 7.08 17.84
N VAL A 133 7.24 7.08 17.02
CA VAL A 133 7.38 7.13 15.56
C VAL A 133 6.43 8.18 14.98
N ALA A 134 6.89 8.94 13.99
CA ALA A 134 6.03 9.87 13.29
C ALA A 134 4.93 9.11 12.53
N ALA A 135 3.68 9.57 12.60
CA ALA A 135 2.56 8.94 11.90
C ALA A 135 2.82 8.80 10.39
N THR A 136 3.50 9.79 9.80
CA THR A 136 3.88 9.82 8.39
C THR A 136 4.81 8.65 8.03
N ILE A 137 5.73 8.25 8.91
CA ILE A 137 6.62 7.11 8.67
C ILE A 137 5.81 5.80 8.63
N VAL A 138 4.95 5.58 9.63
CA VAL A 138 4.09 4.39 9.69
C VAL A 138 3.16 4.34 8.48
N TYR A 139 2.58 5.48 8.10
CA TYR A 139 1.71 5.56 6.93
C TYR A 139 2.46 5.25 5.63
N ASN A 140 3.70 5.71 5.48
CA ASN A 140 4.52 5.38 4.32
C ASN A 140 4.87 3.89 4.25
N GLU A 141 5.12 3.25 5.40
CA GLU A 141 5.32 1.80 5.48
C GLU A 141 4.02 1.05 5.15
N TYR A 142 2.88 1.55 5.62
CA TYR A 142 1.55 0.98 5.35
C TYR A 142 1.22 0.95 3.84
N ILE A 143 1.43 2.08 3.15
CA ILE A 143 1.14 2.17 1.70
C ILE A 143 2.14 1.41 0.82
N ASN A 144 3.20 0.85 1.39
CA ASN A 144 4.15 0.01 0.66
C ASN A 144 3.56 -1.36 0.32
N ASP A 145 2.60 -1.85 1.11
CA ASP A 145 1.79 -3.01 0.71
C ASP A 145 0.94 -2.65 -0.52
N ARG A 146 0.79 -3.55 -1.48
CA ARG A 146 0.00 -3.32 -2.70
C ARG A 146 -1.49 -3.47 -2.49
N HIS A 147 -1.90 -4.15 -1.42
CA HIS A 147 -3.30 -4.45 -1.13
C HIS A 147 -3.83 -3.68 0.09
N HIS A 148 -3.13 -2.62 0.50
CA HIS A 148 -3.61 -1.74 1.56
C HIS A 148 -4.90 -1.02 1.14
N ILE A 149 -5.71 -0.65 2.13
CA ILE A 149 -6.87 0.21 1.89
C ILE A 149 -6.37 1.64 1.77
N HIS A 150 -6.75 2.31 0.68
CA HIS A 150 -6.38 3.70 0.52
C HIS A 150 -7.17 4.59 1.48
N MET A 151 -6.49 5.48 2.20
CA MET A 151 -7.09 6.36 3.22
C MET A 151 -8.26 7.19 2.67
N ASN A 152 -8.21 7.62 1.40
CA ASN A 152 -9.32 8.38 0.77
C ASN A 152 -10.64 7.60 0.70
N SER A 153 -10.62 6.29 0.92
CA SER A 153 -11.81 5.43 0.90
C SER A 153 -12.39 5.20 2.29
N THR A 154 -11.78 5.80 3.31
CA THR A 154 -12.18 5.71 4.71
C THR A 154 -12.91 6.99 5.14
N ARG A 155 -13.44 6.99 6.37
CA ARG A 155 -14.06 8.17 6.98
C ARG A 155 -13.09 9.31 7.30
N TRP A 156 -11.77 9.08 7.28
CA TRP A 156 -10.76 10.07 7.66
C TRP A 156 -10.17 10.73 6.41
N ALA A 157 -10.32 12.04 6.29
CA ALA A 157 -9.85 12.78 5.12
C ALA A 157 -8.32 13.02 5.15
N THR A 158 -7.73 13.01 6.35
CA THR A 158 -6.30 13.27 6.54
C THR A 158 -5.70 12.34 7.58
N LEU A 159 -4.40 12.07 7.46
CA LEU A 159 -3.64 11.28 8.44
C LEU A 159 -3.72 11.91 9.84
N THR A 160 -3.72 13.24 9.91
CA THR A 160 -3.89 13.98 11.17
C THR A 160 -5.22 13.68 11.85
N GLU A 161 -6.31 13.64 11.09
CA GLU A 161 -7.64 13.31 11.62
C GLU A 161 -7.69 11.88 12.14
N PHE A 162 -7.13 10.94 11.39
CA PHE A 162 -7.01 9.54 11.80
C PHE A 162 -6.19 9.39 13.09
N VAL A 163 -5.05 10.07 13.21
CA VAL A 163 -4.22 10.06 14.43
C VAL A 163 -4.98 10.62 15.64
N LYS A 164 -5.77 11.69 15.45
CA LYS A 164 -6.63 12.23 16.52
C LYS A 164 -7.70 11.23 16.94
N HIS A 165 -8.28 10.48 15.99
CA HIS A 165 -9.20 9.39 16.28
C HIS A 165 -8.53 8.31 17.13
N LEU A 166 -7.35 7.82 16.73
CA LEU A 166 -6.60 6.82 17.51
C LEU A 166 -6.26 7.29 18.94
N GLY A 167 -5.98 8.58 19.10
CA GLY A 167 -5.78 9.21 20.41
C GLY A 167 -7.02 9.17 21.30
N ARG A 168 -8.19 9.51 20.74
CA ARG A 168 -9.48 9.48 21.45
C ARG A 168 -9.96 8.07 21.75
N ALA A 169 -9.71 7.13 20.85
CA ALA A 169 -10.03 5.71 21.02
C ALA A 169 -9.12 5.01 22.04
N GLY A 170 -8.06 5.67 22.50
CA GLY A 170 -7.11 5.11 23.48
C GLY A 170 -6.11 4.12 22.89
N HIS A 171 -6.00 4.02 21.57
CA HIS A 171 -5.05 3.14 20.89
C HIS A 171 -3.62 3.67 20.93
N CYS A 172 -3.43 4.99 20.91
CA CYS A 172 -2.12 5.66 20.89
C CYS A 172 -2.15 6.94 21.75
N LYS A 173 -1.01 7.36 22.30
CA LYS A 173 -0.77 8.74 22.74
C LYS A 173 -0.26 9.54 21.54
N ALA A 174 -1.09 10.42 21.00
CA ALA A 174 -0.69 11.33 19.94
C ALA A 174 -0.15 12.63 20.57
N GLU A 175 1.07 13.01 20.20
CA GLU A 175 1.69 14.28 20.61
C GLU A 175 1.93 15.15 19.38
N ASP A 176 1.62 16.44 19.51
CA ASP A 176 1.85 17.43 18.46
C ASP A 176 3.26 18.01 18.58
N ILE A 177 3.99 18.06 17.47
CA ILE A 177 5.34 18.63 17.41
C ILE A 177 5.28 19.90 16.55
N PRO A 178 5.88 21.01 17.03
CA PRO A 178 5.95 22.26 16.28
C PRO A 178 6.71 22.14 14.96
#